data_AF-A0AAJ6AC87-F1
#
_entry.id   AF-A0AAJ6AC87-F1
#
_cell.length_a   1.000
_cell.length_b   1.000
_cell.length_c   1.000
_cell.angle_alpha   90.00
_cell.angle_beta   90.00
_cell.angle_gamma   90.00
#
_symmetry.space_group_name_H-M   'P 1'
#
loop_
_entity.id
_entity.type
_entity.pdbx_description
1 polymer ?
#
loop_
_entity_poly.entity_id
_entity_poly.type
_entity_poly.pdbx_seq_one_letter_code
_entity_poly.pdbx_strand_id
1 'polypeptide(L)'
;MTDIPPLPKSRRNLSDLDSLIAESIGSMKTYDEMHGTPDASGIPKDPPMTAAQPQAIDTPATSAALDKPERFQIILSGAVIIAAKLEALRQKTTAGEITERALRAYLDLPSKP
;
A
#
# COMPACT_ATOMS: atom_id res chain seq x y z
N MET A 1 -32.21 42.65 -1.17
CA MET A 1 -31.03 42.75 -2.05
C MET A 1 -29.81 42.57 -1.18
N THR A 2 -29.20 41.38 -1.18
CA THR A 2 -27.95 41.11 -0.44
C THR A 2 -26.86 40.98 -1.48
N ASP A 3 -26.06 42.04 -1.60
CA ASP A 3 -24.93 42.13 -2.52
C ASP A 3 -23.74 41.41 -1.85
N ILE A 4 -23.37 40.24 -2.38
CA ILE A 4 -22.27 39.45 -1.85
C ILE A 4 -20.97 40.04 -2.40
N PRO A 5 -20.02 40.47 -1.55
CA PRO A 5 -18.77 41.02 -2.04
C PRO A 5 -17.99 39.96 -2.82
N PRO A 6 -17.36 40.33 -3.96
CA PRO A 6 -16.67 39.37 -4.81
C PRO A 6 -15.50 38.74 -4.07
N LEU A 7 -15.46 37.41 -4.07
CA LEU A 7 -14.34 36.65 -3.48
C LEU A 7 -13.05 36.94 -4.25
N PRO A 8 -11.92 37.14 -3.56
CA PRO A 8 -10.64 37.40 -4.20
C PRO A 8 -10.21 36.20 -5.04
N LYS A 9 -10.03 36.42 -6.34
CA LYS A 9 -9.55 35.40 -7.27
C LYS A 9 -8.11 35.03 -6.88
N SER A 10 -7.87 33.75 -6.66
CA SER A 10 -6.53 33.22 -6.39
C SER A 10 -5.57 33.65 -7.49
N ARG A 11 -4.51 34.39 -7.11
CA ARG A 11 -3.40 34.75 -7.99
C ARG A 11 -2.41 33.60 -8.23
N ARG A 12 -2.67 32.42 -7.67
CA ARG A 12 -1.80 31.25 -7.86
C ARG A 12 -1.96 30.76 -9.30
N ASN A 13 -0.89 30.86 -10.06
CA ASN A 13 -0.83 30.36 -11.44
C ASN A 13 -1.06 28.85 -11.41
N LEU A 14 -2.08 28.36 -12.12
CA LEU A 14 -2.39 26.92 -12.15
C LEU A 14 -1.25 26.11 -12.77
N SER A 15 -0.47 26.71 -13.67
CA SER A 15 0.72 26.08 -14.25
C SER A 15 1.84 25.81 -13.24
N ASP A 16 1.95 26.64 -12.20
CA ASP A 16 2.90 26.45 -11.10
C ASP A 16 2.47 25.28 -10.22
N LEU A 17 1.16 25.12 -10.03
CA LEU A 17 0.58 23.99 -9.31
C LEU A 17 0.80 22.67 -10.07
N ASP A 18 0.59 22.66 -11.38
CA ASP A 18 0.88 21.50 -12.23
C ASP A 18 2.38 21.16 -12.25
N SER A 19 3.25 22.18 -12.19
CA SER A 19 4.71 22.00 -12.11
C SER A 19 5.13 21.39 -10.76
N LEU A 20 4.58 21.89 -9.65
CA LEU A 20 4.80 21.34 -8.31
C LEU A 20 4.24 19.92 -8.17
N ILE A 21 3.12 19.60 -8.81
CA ILE A 21 2.57 18.25 -8.85
C ILE A 21 3.49 17.33 -9.67
N ALA A 22 3.93 17.77 -10.85
CA ALA A 22 4.86 16.99 -11.67
C ALA A 22 6.18 16.73 -10.94
N GLU A 23 6.70 17.74 -10.23
CA GLU A 23 7.91 17.61 -9.40
C GLU A 23 7.69 16.70 -8.18
N SER A 24 6.53 16.82 -7.50
CA SER A 24 6.18 16.00 -6.33
C SER A 24 5.83 14.55 -6.66
N ILE A 25 5.25 14.27 -7.84
CA ILE A 25 4.93 12.91 -8.29
C ILE A 25 6.13 12.26 -8.98
N GLY A 26 6.93 13.06 -9.70
CA GLY A 26 8.08 12.59 -10.48
C GLY A 26 9.38 12.39 -9.68
N SER A 27 9.49 12.95 -8.48
CA SER A 27 10.69 12.79 -7.64
C SER A 27 10.38 12.10 -6.31
N MET A 28 10.02 10.82 -6.37
CA MET A 28 10.34 9.91 -5.27
C MET A 28 11.83 9.52 -5.36
N LYS A 29 12.72 10.52 -5.28
CA LYS A 29 14.06 10.26 -4.73
C LYS A 29 13.84 9.96 -3.25
N THR A 30 13.69 8.68 -2.98
CA THR A 30 14.18 8.00 -1.77
C THR A 30 14.23 8.89 -0.53
N TYR A 31 13.28 8.68 0.38
CA TYR A 31 13.43 8.98 1.82
C TYR A 31 14.56 8.14 2.47
N ASP A 32 15.63 7.83 1.74
CA ASP A 32 16.74 7.00 2.18
C ASP A 32 17.96 7.84 2.59
N GLU A 33 17.95 9.15 2.37
CA GLU A 33 19.16 9.96 2.44
C GLU A 33 18.99 11.22 3.30
N MET A 34 18.56 11.05 4.57
CA MET A 34 18.81 12.03 5.64
C MET A 34 19.91 11.57 6.62
N HIS A 35 20.75 10.62 6.19
CA HIS A 35 22.07 10.41 6.77
C HIS A 35 23.12 10.48 5.65
N GLY A 36 23.79 11.63 5.50
CA GLY A 36 25.04 11.69 4.73
C GLY A 36 25.21 12.95 3.90
N THR A 37 26.41 13.51 3.97
CA THR A 37 26.90 14.75 3.37
C THR A 37 27.05 14.69 1.84
N PRO A 38 27.13 15.86 1.15
CA PRO A 38 27.20 15.89 -0.31
C PRO A 38 28.63 15.67 -0.79
N ASP A 39 28.82 14.88 -1.85
CA ASP A 39 29.96 15.06 -2.74
C ASP A 39 29.74 14.49 -4.14
N ALA A 40 30.52 15.05 -5.05
CA ALA A 40 30.24 15.22 -6.46
C ALA A 40 30.51 14.02 -7.40
N SER A 41 29.93 14.16 -8.60
CA SER A 41 30.45 13.72 -9.91
C SER A 41 30.40 12.22 -10.31
N GLY A 42 29.84 11.96 -11.51
CA GLY A 42 30.13 10.76 -12.31
C GLY A 42 28.95 10.13 -13.06
N ILE A 43 28.75 10.53 -14.33
CA ILE A 43 28.03 9.78 -15.39
C ILE A 43 28.91 8.56 -15.80
N PRO A 44 28.49 7.44 -16.47
CA PRO A 44 27.19 7.00 -17.05
C PRO A 44 26.77 5.53 -16.70
N LYS A 45 25.62 5.10 -17.26
CA LYS A 45 25.43 3.89 -18.10
C LYS A 45 24.22 3.04 -17.66
N ASP A 46 23.27 2.89 -18.58
CA ASP A 46 22.03 2.10 -18.44
C ASP A 46 22.22 0.71 -17.81
N PRO A 47 21.19 0.19 -17.14
CA PRO A 47 20.81 -1.21 -17.31
C PRO A 47 19.32 -1.40 -17.63
N PRO A 48 18.95 -2.60 -18.11
CA PRO A 48 18.02 -2.78 -19.22
C PRO A 48 16.55 -2.89 -18.77
N MET A 49 15.66 -2.70 -19.76
CA MET A 49 14.29 -3.20 -19.74
C MET A 49 14.23 -4.60 -19.14
N THR A 50 13.80 -4.71 -17.87
CA THR A 50 13.49 -5.99 -17.27
C THR A 50 12.01 -6.22 -17.44
N ALA A 51 11.71 -7.11 -18.39
CA ALA A 51 10.40 -7.67 -18.63
C ALA A 51 9.79 -8.19 -17.33
N ALA A 52 8.47 -8.00 -17.21
CA ALA A 52 7.65 -8.69 -16.23
C ALA A 52 7.92 -10.21 -16.31
N GLN A 53 8.32 -10.82 -15.19
CA GLN A 53 8.30 -12.27 -15.05
C GLN A 53 7.75 -12.63 -13.66
N PRO A 54 6.57 -13.28 -13.58
CA PRO A 54 6.10 -13.87 -12.34
C PRO A 54 6.90 -15.15 -12.10
N GLN A 55 7.73 -15.17 -11.06
CA GLN A 55 8.43 -16.39 -10.65
C GLN A 55 7.67 -17.04 -9.49
N ALA A 56 7.05 -18.18 -9.81
CA ALA A 56 6.50 -19.12 -8.87
C ALA A 56 7.48 -20.29 -8.69
N ILE A 57 7.49 -20.83 -7.46
CA ILE A 57 7.95 -22.17 -6.97
C ILE A 57 9.47 -22.46 -7.12
N ASP A 58 10.23 -23.04 -6.18
CA ASP A 58 10.04 -24.04 -5.11
C ASP A 58 11.26 -24.01 -4.15
N THR A 59 11.15 -24.53 -2.91
CA THR A 59 12.10 -25.49 -2.26
C THR A 59 11.79 -25.76 -0.76
N PRO A 60 12.25 -26.90 -0.17
CA PRO A 60 11.42 -27.79 0.64
C PRO A 60 11.33 -27.42 2.11
N ALA A 61 10.27 -27.94 2.74
CA ALA A 61 9.98 -27.88 4.16
C ALA A 61 11.17 -28.35 5.01
N THR A 62 11.97 -27.40 5.51
CA THR A 62 12.83 -27.63 6.66
C THR A 62 11.96 -27.56 7.91
N SER A 63 11.91 -28.68 8.62
CA SER A 63 11.17 -28.99 9.85
C SER A 63 11.60 -28.14 11.06
N ALA A 64 11.48 -26.82 10.92
CA ALA A 64 11.59 -25.80 11.97
C ALA A 64 10.40 -24.82 11.94
N ALA A 65 9.37 -25.13 11.13
CA ALA A 65 8.27 -24.23 10.78
C ALA A 65 7.04 -24.33 11.71
N LEU A 66 7.18 -24.87 12.93
CA LEU A 66 6.01 -25.13 13.77
C LEU A 66 5.40 -23.86 14.41
N ASP A 67 6.11 -22.72 14.41
CA ASP A 67 5.72 -21.53 15.19
C ASP A 67 5.48 -20.25 14.37
N LYS A 68 5.59 -20.30 13.04
CA LYS A 68 5.36 -19.10 12.22
C LYS A 68 3.98 -19.16 11.57
N PRO A 69 3.12 -18.13 11.75
CA PRO A 69 1.82 -18.12 11.10
C PRO A 69 2.00 -18.11 9.59
N GLU A 70 1.37 -19.08 8.93
CA GLU A 70 1.30 -19.16 7.48
C GLU A 70 0.50 -17.98 6.92
N ARG A 71 0.98 -17.41 5.81
CA ARG A 71 0.34 -16.25 5.17
C ARG A 71 -0.30 -16.69 3.87
N PHE A 72 -1.60 -16.48 3.75
CA PHE A 72 -2.37 -16.76 2.56
C PHE A 72 -2.74 -15.47 1.83
N GLN A 73 -2.54 -15.44 0.51
CA GLN A 73 -3.11 -14.40 -0.34
C GLN A 73 -4.46 -14.90 -0.84
N ILE A 74 -5.53 -14.18 -0.51
CA ILE A 74 -6.89 -14.52 -0.93
C ILE A 74 -7.47 -13.41 -1.81
N ILE A 75 -8.19 -13.81 -2.85
CA ILE A 75 -8.89 -12.89 -3.75
C ILE A 75 -10.38 -12.93 -3.38
N LEU A 76 -10.91 -11.79 -2.98
CA LEU A 76 -12.31 -11.62 -2.59
C LEU A 76 -12.95 -10.54 -3.44
N SER A 77 -14.28 -10.59 -3.59
CA SER A 77 -15.02 -9.50 -4.23
C SER A 77 -14.92 -8.20 -3.41
N GLY A 78 -14.97 -7.05 -4.08
CA GLY A 78 -14.87 -5.75 -3.41
C GLY A 78 -15.93 -5.54 -2.32
N ALA A 79 -17.15 -6.05 -2.53
CA ALA A 79 -18.23 -5.98 -1.55
C ALA A 79 -17.88 -6.72 -0.24
N VAL A 80 -17.30 -7.92 -0.35
CA VAL A 80 -16.89 -8.72 0.83
C VAL A 80 -15.74 -8.05 1.57
N ILE A 81 -14.79 -7.46 0.85
CA ILE A 81 -13.68 -6.71 1.46
C ILE A 81 -14.21 -5.52 2.26
N ILE A 82 -15.16 -4.76 1.70
CA ILE A 82 -15.76 -3.60 2.39
C ILE A 82 -16.53 -4.05 3.63
N ALA A 83 -17.36 -5.10 3.51
CA ALA A 83 -18.12 -5.63 4.63
C ALA A 83 -17.20 -6.10 5.78
N ALA A 84 -16.15 -6.88 5.45
CA ALA A 84 -15.19 -7.36 6.43
C ALA A 84 -14.44 -6.22 7.13
N LYS A 85 -14.05 -5.18 6.38
CA LYS A 85 -13.40 -3.99 6.96
C LYS A 85 -14.35 -3.21 7.88
N LEU A 86 -15.61 -3.04 7.48
CA LEU A 86 -16.60 -2.35 8.31
C LEU A 86 -16.85 -3.12 9.62
N GLU A 87 -16.94 -4.44 9.55
CA GLU A 87 -17.13 -5.29 10.72
C GLU A 87 -15.92 -5.28 11.64
N ALA A 88 -14.71 -5.34 11.08
CA ALA A 88 -13.46 -5.21 11.84
C ALA A 88 -13.41 -3.88 12.63
N LEU A 89 -13.83 -2.76 12.01
CA LEU A 89 -13.92 -1.47 12.71
C LEU A 89 -14.92 -1.50 13.87
N ARG A 90 -16.09 -2.14 13.69
CA ARG A 90 -17.11 -2.26 14.75
C ARG A 90 -16.62 -3.10 15.93
N GLN A 91 -15.88 -4.18 15.65
CA GLN A 91 -15.35 -5.08 16.66
C GLN A 91 -13.99 -4.62 17.23
N LYS A 92 -13.40 -3.55 16.69
CA LYS A 92 -12.04 -3.08 16.99
C LYS A 92 -10.98 -4.16 16.75
N THR A 93 -11.17 -4.96 15.71
CA THR A 93 -10.29 -6.04 15.27
C THR A 93 -9.73 -5.75 13.88
N THR A 94 -8.96 -6.67 13.32
CA THR A 94 -8.47 -6.56 11.93
C THR A 94 -9.38 -7.31 10.96
N ALA A 95 -9.40 -6.87 9.70
CA ALA A 95 -10.11 -7.60 8.63
C ALA A 95 -9.54 -9.03 8.44
N GLY A 96 -8.25 -9.22 8.75
CA GLY A 96 -7.61 -10.54 8.79
C GLY A 96 -8.24 -11.45 9.84
N GLU A 97 -8.44 -10.97 11.07
CA GLU A 97 -9.07 -11.76 12.14
C GLU A 97 -10.55 -12.08 11.83
N ILE A 98 -11.28 -11.15 11.21
CA ILE A 98 -12.67 -11.41 10.77
C ILE A 98 -12.69 -12.49 9.68
N THR A 99 -11.83 -12.40 8.68
CA THR A 99 -11.74 -13.39 7.60
C THR A 99 -11.26 -14.75 8.10
N GLU A 100 -10.27 -14.78 8.99
CA GLU A 100 -9.77 -15.99 9.65
C GLU A 100 -10.87 -16.66 10.49
N ARG A 101 -11.64 -15.89 11.27
CA ARG A 101 -12.78 -16.40 12.05
C ARG A 101 -13.85 -17.00 11.14
N ALA A 102 -14.20 -16.33 10.04
CA ALA A 102 -15.17 -16.83 9.08
C ALA A 102 -14.71 -18.13 8.41
N LEU A 103 -13.43 -18.19 8.00
CA LEU A 103 -12.83 -19.40 7.43
C LEU A 103 -12.82 -20.56 8.43
N ARG A 104 -12.49 -20.30 9.70
CA ARG A 104 -12.56 -21.34 10.74
C ARG A 104 -13.98 -21.85 10.95
N ALA A 105 -14.96 -20.95 11.03
CA ALA A 105 -16.36 -21.34 11.20
C ALA A 105 -16.87 -22.16 10.00
N TYR A 106 -16.45 -21.82 8.77
CA TYR A 106 -16.80 -22.59 7.57
C TYR A 106 -16.18 -23.99 7.56
N LEU A 107 -15.00 -24.16 8.15
CA LEU A 107 -14.27 -25.43 8.23
C LEU A 107 -14.55 -26.21 9.53
N ASP A 108 -15.51 -25.77 10.35
CA ASP A 108 -15.83 -26.33 11.67
C ASP A 108 -14.60 -26.43 12.61
N LEU A 109 -13.65 -25.49 12.48
CA LEU A 109 -12.47 -25.40 13.33
C LEU A 109 -12.75 -24.55 14.58
N PRO A 110 -12.18 -24.91 15.74
CA PRO A 110 -12.35 -24.12 16.96
C PRO A 110 -11.79 -22.71 16.78
N SER A 111 -12.48 -21.71 17.33
CA SER A 111 -11.98 -20.33 17.32
C SER A 111 -10.65 -20.24 18.05
N LYS A 112 -9.67 -19.56 17.46
CA LYS A 112 -8.38 -19.28 18.10
C LYS A 112 -8.62 -18.42 19.35
N PRO A 113 -8.02 -18.77 20.50
CA PRO A 113 -8.12 -17.99 21.74
C PRO A 113 -7.46 -16.62 21.63
#